data_AF-A0A352CUF8-F1
#
_entry.id   AF-A0A352CUF8-F1
#
_cell.length_a   1.000
_cell.length_b   1.000
_cell.length_c   1.000
_cell.angle_alpha   90.00
_cell.angle_beta   90.00
_cell.angle_gamma   90.00
#
_symmetry.space_group_name_H-M   'P 1'
#
loop_
_entity.id
_entity.type
_entity.pdbx_description
1 polymer ?
#
loop_
_entity_poly.entity_id
_entity_poly.type
_entity_poly.pdbx_seq_one_letter_code
_entity_poly.pdbx_strand_id
1 'polypeptide(L)' 'MAKIDIISGFLGAGKTTLIKKLLADALKGQQVVLIENEFGEIGIDGGFLKDAGIEIKEMNSG' A
#
# COMPACT_ATOMS: atom_id res chain seq x y z
N MET A 1 11.36 -15.02 10.22
CA MET A 1 10.28 -14.31 10.93
C MET A 1 10.01 -13.02 10.16
N ALA A 2 8.79 -12.79 9.69
CA ALA A 2 8.45 -11.58 8.94
C ALA A 2 8.04 -10.46 9.91
N LYS A 3 8.48 -9.22 9.64
CA LYS A 3 8.02 -8.03 10.38
C LYS A 3 6.67 -7.59 9.82
N ILE A 4 5.71 -7.33 10.70
CA ILE A 4 4.36 -6.91 10.32
C ILE A 4 4.11 -5.55 10.97
N ASP A 5 3.77 -4.55 10.14
CA ASP A 5 3.37 -3.22 10.57
C ASP A 5 1.91 -2.99 10.15
N ILE A 6 1.09 -2.43 11.04
CA ILE A 6 -0.33 -2.15 10.77
C ILE A 6 -0.54 -0.64 10.71
N ILE A 7 -1.15 -0.16 9.62
CA ILE A 7 -1.51 1.24 9.42
C ILE A 7 -3.02 1.37 9.44
N SER A 8 -3.56 2.16 10.36
CA SER A 8 -5.01 2.38 10.54
C SER A 8 -5.30 3.86 10.81
N GLY A 9 -6.56 4.26 10.58
CA GLY A 9 -7.04 5.63 10.77
C GLY A 9 -8.28 5.95 9.95
N PHE A 10 -8.94 7.06 10.27
CA PHE A 10 -10.14 7.53 9.58
C PHE A 10 -9.93 7.75 8.07
N LEU A 11 -11.02 7.77 7.30
CA LEU A 11 -11.00 8.17 5.88
C LEU A 11 -10.45 9.60 5.77
N GLY A 12 -9.55 9.84 4.82
CA GLY A 12 -8.90 11.14 4.67
C GLY A 12 -7.76 11.44 5.67
N ALA A 13 -7.40 10.53 6.57
CA ALA A 13 -6.29 10.72 7.53
C ALA A 13 -4.88 10.71 6.89
N GLY A 14 -4.77 10.68 5.56
CA GLY A 14 -3.48 10.70 4.85
C GLY A 14 -2.72 9.36 4.86
N LYS A 15 -3.38 8.25 5.16
CA LYS A 15 -2.78 6.91 5.23
C LYS A 15 -1.99 6.55 3.97
N THR A 16 -2.60 6.70 2.79
CA THR A 16 -1.96 6.40 1.51
C THR A 16 -0.71 7.27 1.30
N THR A 17 -0.77 8.56 1.61
CA THR A 17 0.39 9.47 1.54
C THR A 17 1.55 9.01 2.42
N LEU A 18 1.27 8.58 3.65
CA LEU A 18 2.28 8.04 4.55
C LEU A 18 2.92 6.77 3.99
N ILE A 19 2.10 5.81 3.55
CA ILE A 19 2.54 4.53 2.98
C ILE A 19 3.52 4.78 1.82
N LYS A 20 3.16 5.70 0.90
CA LYS A 20 4.01 6.08 -0.25
C LYS A 20 5.37 6.61 0.17
N LYS A 21 5.40 7.51 1.16
CA LYS A 21 6.65 8.07 1.67
C LYS A 21 7.52 7.01 2.34
N LEU A 22 6.91 6.11 3.10
CA LEU A 22 7.63 4.99 3.73
C LEU A 22 8.26 4.08 2.68
N LEU A 23 7.52 3.74 1.62
CA LEU A 23 8.01 2.88 0.54
C LEU A 23 9.15 3.53 -0.26
N ALA A 24 9.02 4.83 -0.57
CA ALA A 24 10.02 5.56 -1.35
C ALA A 24 11.31 5.88 -0.57
N ASP A 25 11.19 6.18 0.72
CA ASP A 25 12.31 6.66 1.53
C ASP A 25 12.85 5.58 2.48
N ALA A 26 12.02 5.12 3.41
CA ALA A 26 12.44 4.31 4.55
C ALA A 26 12.62 2.82 4.22
N LEU A 27 11.81 2.31 3.28
CA LEU A 27 11.80 0.91 2.87
C LEU A 27 12.43 0.70 1.49
N LYS A 28 13.09 1.72 0.96
CA LYS A 28 13.77 1.65 -0.34
C LYS A 28 14.76 0.48 -0.38
N GLY A 29 14.62 -0.38 -1.39
CA GLY A 29 15.47 -1.55 -1.57
C GLY A 29 15.13 -2.75 -0.67
N GLN A 30 14.08 -2.67 0.13
CA GLN A 30 13.57 -3.81 0.90
C GLN A 30 12.49 -4.55 0.11
N GLN A 31 12.41 -5.87 0.31
CA GLN A 31 11.26 -6.64 -0.18
C GLN A 31 10.08 -6.41 0.77
N VAL A 32 9.07 -5.68 0.30
CA VAL A 32 7.88 -5.32 1.08
C VAL A 32 6.64 -5.90 0.40
N VAL A 33 5.72 -6.42 1.21
CA VAL A 33 4.37 -6.78 0.77
C VAL A 33 3.41 -5.79 1.41
N LEU A 34 2.64 -5.07 0.59
CA LEU A 34 1.57 -4.20 1.04
C LEU A 34 0.23 -4.94 0.86
N ILE A 35 -0.57 -4.97 1.93
CA ILE A 35 -1.92 -5.52 1.92
C ILE A 35 -2.85 -4.38 2.31
N GLU A 36 -3.81 -4.08 1.45
CA GLU A 36 -4.82 -3.06 1.66
C GLU A 36 -6.22 -3.59 1.37
N ASN A 37 -7.21 -3.05 2.08
CA ASN A 37 -8.61 -3.31 1.77
C ASN A 37 -9.07 -2.20 0.83
N GLU A 38 -9.35 -2.52 -0.43
CA GLU A 38 -9.96 -1.58 -1.36
C GLU A 38 -11.49 -1.69 -1.28
N PHE A 39 -12.20 -0.55 -1.19
CA PHE A 39 -13.65 -0.51 -1.14
C PHE A 39 -14.17 0.48 -2.21
N GLY A 40 -14.58 -0.04 -3.36
CA GLY A 40 -15.09 0.73 -4.52
C GLY A 40 -14.59 0.18 -5.86
N GLU A 41 -15.39 0.28 -6.94
CA GLU A 41 -15.09 -0.30 -8.28
C GLU A 41 -13.92 0.36 -9.04
N ILE A 42 -13.43 1.51 -8.58
CA ILE A 42 -12.37 2.25 -9.25
C ILE A 42 -11.08 2.05 -8.45
N GLY A 43 -10.20 1.21 -8.98
CA GLY A 43 -8.86 0.89 -8.47
C GLY A 43 -7.89 2.07 -8.51
N ILE A 44 -8.22 3.19 -7.86
CA ILE A 44 -7.45 4.44 -7.93
C ILE A 44 -6.04 4.25 -7.33
N ASP A 45 -5.90 3.34 -6.36
CA ASP A 45 -4.62 3.10 -5.69
C ASP A 45 -3.69 2.14 -6.47
N GLY A 46 -4.25 1.27 -7.33
CA GLY A 46 -3.50 0.31 -8.16
C GLY A 46 -2.60 0.94 -9.23
N GLY A 47 -2.98 2.10 -9.77
CA GLY A 47 -2.11 2.87 -10.67
C GLY A 47 -0.95 3.54 -9.94
N PHE A 48 -1.24 4.04 -8.73
CA PHE A 48 -0.29 4.85 -7.98
C PHE A 48 0.91 4.06 -7.46
N LEU A 49 0.70 2.84 -6.96
CA LEU A 49 1.76 2.05 -6.32
C LEU A 49 2.71 1.40 -7.35
N LYS A 50 2.27 1.21 -8.60
CA LYS A 50 3.13 0.71 -9.69
C LYS A 50 4.29 1.65 -9.99
N ASP A 51 4.07 2.96 -9.94
CA ASP A 51 5.11 3.98 -10.18
C ASP A 51 6.22 3.94 -9.11
N ALA A 52 5.92 3.40 -7.93
CA ALA A 52 6.91 3.19 -6.86
C ALA A 52 7.71 1.89 -7.01
N GLY A 53 7.53 1.13 -8.10
CA GLY A 53 8.23 -0.13 -8.35
C GLY A 53 7.72 -1.29 -7.50
N ILE A 54 6.48 -1.20 -7.00
CA ILE A 54 5.89 -2.18 -6.11
C ILE A 54 5.06 -3.16 -6.92
N GLU A 55 5.29 -4.46 -6.69
CA GLU A 55 4.44 -5.51 -7.25
C GLU A 55 3.11 -5.53 -6.49
N ILE A 56 2.08 -4.98 -7.12
CA ILE A 56 0.71 -5.00 -6.58
C ILE A 56 0.08 -6.34 -6.94
N LYS A 57 -0.36 -7.07 -5.92
CA LYS A 57 -1.23 -8.24 -6.10
C LYS A 57 -2.58 -7.95 -5.47
N GLU A 58 -3.54 -7.66 -6.34
CA GLU A 58 -4.94 -7.58 -5.96
C GLU A 58 -5.42 -8.96 -5.54
N MET A 59 -5.82 -9.08 -4.29
CA MET A 59 -6.52 -10.26 -3.81
C MET A 59 -8.02 -9.98 -3.91
N ASN A 60 -8.62 -10.34 -5.05
CA ASN A 60 -10.06 -10.35 -5.19
C ASN A 60 -10.62 -11.52 -4.36
N SER A 61 -10.95 -11.24 -3.10
CA SER A 61 -11.85 -12.09 -2.34
C SER A 61 -13.28 -11.85 -2.84
N GLY A 62 -13.85 -12.86 -3.49
CA GLY A 62 -15.22 -13.23 -3.11
C GLY A 62 -15.18 -13.82 -1.71
#